data_AF-A0A937Q299-F1
#
_entry.id   AF-A0A937Q299-F1
#
_cell.length_a   1.000
_cell.length_b   1.000
_cell.length_c   1.000
_cell.angle_alpha   90.00
_cell.angle_beta   90.00
_cell.angle_gamma   90.00
#
_symmetry.space_group_name_H-M   'P 1'
#
loop_
_entity.id
_entity.type
_entity.pdbx_description
1 polymer ?
#
loop_
_entity_poly.entity_id
_entity_poly.type
_entity_poly.pdbx_seq_one_letter_code
_entity_poly.pdbx_strand_id
1 'polypeptide(L)'
;MKNRQGSVLLIVLWSLLFITFFTVTLSGVVTQKLNVSGRIDGKIREYFAAVAGIETAKAVLANDESEDYDASYDNWASNEKAFKEQRAGDTVFSVAYTIKAEGSEPLIVYGLVDEERKVNINKADI
;
A
#
# COMPACT_ATOMS: atom_id res chain seq x y z
N MET A 1 24.82 59.99 -15.65
CA MET A 1 23.73 59.00 -15.84
C MET A 1 24.18 57.54 -15.66
N LYS A 2 25.43 57.15 -15.96
CA LYS A 2 25.95 55.77 -15.77
C LYS A 2 25.87 55.19 -14.35
N ASN A 3 26.09 56.00 -13.30
CA ASN A 3 26.12 55.50 -11.91
C ASN A 3 24.73 55.04 -11.39
N ARG A 4 23.64 55.60 -11.93
CA ARG A 4 22.27 55.26 -11.51
C ARG A 4 21.84 53.89 -12.02
N GLN A 5 22.29 53.52 -13.23
CA GLN A 5 22.02 52.21 -13.84
C GLN A 5 22.78 51.07 -13.13
N GLY A 6 24.02 51.32 -12.68
CA GLY A 6 24.77 50.34 -11.88
C GLY A 6 24.15 50.08 -10.50
N SER A 7 23.63 51.12 -9.84
CA SER A 7 22.94 50.98 -8.56
C SER A 7 21.62 50.20 -8.70
N VAL A 8 20.84 50.46 -9.76
CA VAL A 8 19.62 49.70 -10.05
C VAL A 8 19.96 48.23 -10.33
N LEU A 9 21.01 47.96 -11.11
CA LEU A 9 21.45 46.58 -11.39
C LEU A 9 21.83 45.83 -10.12
N LEU A 10 22.56 46.47 -9.21
CA LEU A 10 22.92 45.88 -7.92
C LEU A 10 21.69 45.56 -7.06
N ILE A 11 20.72 46.48 -6.99
CA ILE A 11 19.48 46.27 -6.23
C ILE A 11 18.68 45.09 -6.81
N VAL A 12 18.57 45.01 -8.14
CA VAL A 12 17.86 43.91 -8.82
C VAL A 12 18.58 42.58 -8.57
N LEU A 13 19.91 42.54 -8.69
CA LEU A 13 20.70 41.33 -8.45
C LEU A 13 20.55 40.83 -7.02
N TRP A 14 20.64 41.73 -6.04
CA TRP A 14 20.43 41.38 -4.63
C TRP A 14 19.02 40.88 -4.37
N SER A 15 18.01 41.54 -4.95
CA SER A 15 16.61 41.12 -4.82
C SER A 15 16.40 39.72 -5.39
N LEU A 16 16.98 39.43 -6.56
CA LEU A 16 16.94 38.10 -7.18
C LEU A 16 17.62 37.04 -6.31
N LEU A 17 18.79 37.34 -5.73
CA LEU A 17 19.49 36.44 -4.81
C LEU A 17 18.63 36.13 -3.59
N PHE A 18 18.04 37.14 -2.95
CA PHE A 18 17.17 36.95 -1.79
C PHE A 18 15.92 36.14 -2.14
N ILE A 19 15.26 36.45 -3.25
CA ILE A 19 14.05 35.71 -3.67
C ILE A 19 14.39 34.26 -4.00
N THR A 20 15.50 34.01 -4.68
CA THR A 20 15.93 32.66 -5.04
C THR A 20 16.25 31.85 -3.77
N PHE A 21 17.04 32.40 -2.86
CA PHE A 21 17.38 31.75 -1.61
C PHE A 21 16.13 31.46 -0.76
N PHE A 22 15.22 32.44 -0.64
CA PHE A 22 13.96 32.27 0.06
C PHE A 22 13.08 31.19 -0.57
N THR A 23 12.99 31.17 -1.90
CA THR A 23 12.18 30.19 -2.64
C THR A 23 12.72 28.77 -2.47
N VAL A 24 14.03 28.57 -2.59
CA VAL A 24 14.66 27.26 -2.45
C VAL A 24 14.48 26.70 -1.03
N THR A 25 14.72 27.53 -0.01
CA THR A 25 14.59 27.12 1.39
C THR A 25 13.14 26.80 1.75
N LEU A 26 12.19 27.66 1.38
CA LEU A 26 10.77 27.43 1.62
C LEU A 26 10.26 26.17 0.90
N SER A 27 10.64 25.99 -0.37
CA SER A 27 10.25 24.82 -1.16
C SER A 27 10.77 23.52 -0.54
N GLY A 28 12.03 23.49 -0.10
CA GLY A 28 12.61 22.32 0.57
C GLY A 28 11.85 21.93 1.84
N VAL A 29 11.57 22.91 2.72
CA VAL A 29 10.88 22.65 3.99
C VAL A 29 9.44 22.19 3.78
N VAL A 30 8.69 22.82 2.88
CA VAL A 30 7.29 22.47 2.61
C VAL A 30 7.21 21.08 1.99
N THR A 31 8.04 20.79 0.99
CA THR A 31 8.05 19.49 0.31
C THR A 31 8.42 18.35 1.27
N GLN A 32 9.40 18.56 2.16
CA GLN A 32 9.76 17.57 3.17
C GLN A 32 8.60 17.27 4.12
N LYS A 33 7.92 18.30 4.63
CA LYS A 33 6.78 18.13 5.54
C LYS A 33 5.62 17.39 4.87
N LEU A 34 5.28 17.76 3.64
CA LEU A 34 4.21 17.11 2.89
C LEU A 34 4.54 15.65 2.56
N ASN A 35 5.79 15.37 2.16
CA ASN A 35 6.21 13.99 1.85
C ASN A 35 6.19 13.09 3.08
N VAL A 36 6.65 13.58 4.24
CA VAL A 36 6.63 12.79 5.47
C VAL A 36 5.19 12.55 5.94
N SER A 37 4.34 13.59 5.95
CA SER A 37 2.92 13.44 6.32
C SER A 37 2.22 12.44 5.40
N GLY A 38 2.35 12.60 4.08
CA GLY A 38 1.71 11.71 3.11
C GLY A 38 2.19 10.25 3.23
N ARG A 39 3.46 10.02 3.58
CA ARG A 39 3.99 8.67 3.82
C ARG A 39 3.45 8.04 5.10
N ILE A 40 3.32 8.82 6.17
CA ILE A 40 2.76 8.33 7.44
C ILE A 40 1.28 8.00 7.25
N ASP A 41 0.51 8.91 6.66
CA ASP A 41 -0.92 8.73 6.41
C ASP A 41 -1.16 7.54 5.45
N GLY A 42 -0.35 7.42 4.40
CA GLY A 42 -0.38 6.29 3.49
C GLY A 42 -0.13 4.95 4.19
N LYS A 43 0.92 4.87 5.02
CA LYS A 43 1.28 3.65 5.75
C LYS A 43 0.19 3.22 6.74
N ILE A 44 -0.39 4.17 7.47
CA ILE A 44 -1.50 3.92 8.39
C ILE A 44 -2.69 3.36 7.62
N ARG A 45 -3.02 3.99 6.49
CA ARG A 45 -4.14 3.59 5.63
C ARG A 45 -3.94 2.19 5.04
N GLU A 46 -2.75 1.88 4.53
CA GLU A 46 -2.39 0.55 4.02
C GLU A 46 -2.44 -0.51 5.12
N TYR A 47 -1.94 -0.19 6.32
CA TYR A 47 -2.00 -1.09 7.47
C TYR A 47 -3.44 -1.43 7.84
N PHE A 48 -4.32 -0.42 7.96
CA PHE A 48 -5.72 -0.67 8.29
C PHE A 48 -6.48 -1.35 7.15
N ALA A 49 -6.11 -1.13 5.89
CA ALA A 49 -6.65 -1.90 4.76
C ALA A 49 -6.27 -3.39 4.86
N ALA A 50 -5.02 -3.70 5.26
CA ALA A 50 -4.61 -5.08 5.51
C ALA A 50 -5.36 -5.71 6.71
N VAL A 51 -5.55 -4.95 7.81
CA VAL A 51 -6.35 -5.40 8.95
C VAL A 51 -7.79 -5.67 8.54
N ALA A 52 -8.40 -4.80 7.72
CA ALA A 52 -9.74 -5.03 7.18
C ALA A 52 -9.80 -6.34 6.38
N GLY A 53 -8.79 -6.63 5.56
CA GLY A 53 -8.68 -7.90 4.85
C GLY A 53 -8.62 -9.13 5.77
N ILE A 54 -7.89 -9.04 6.89
CA ILE A 54 -7.84 -10.10 7.91
C ILE A 54 -9.22 -10.30 8.55
N GLU A 55 -9.91 -9.22 8.93
CA GLU A 55 -11.23 -9.32 9.55
C GLU A 55 -12.29 -9.84 8.56
N THR A 56 -12.21 -9.47 7.28
CA THR A 56 -13.03 -10.07 6.22
C THR A 56 -12.76 -11.56 6.08
N ALA A 57 -11.50 -11.99 6.07
CA ALA A 57 -11.13 -13.40 6.01
C ALA A 57 -11.69 -14.20 7.19
N LYS A 58 -11.54 -13.68 8.42
CA LYS A 58 -12.15 -14.29 9.62
C LYS A 58 -13.66 -14.37 9.52
N ALA A 59 -14.32 -13.33 9.02
CA ALA A 59 -15.76 -13.33 8.87
C ALA A 59 -16.24 -14.36 7.84
N VAL A 60 -15.50 -14.56 6.75
CA VAL A 60 -15.81 -15.59 5.76
C VAL A 60 -15.63 -16.99 6.37
N LEU A 61 -14.52 -17.24 7.08
CA LEU A 61 -14.28 -18.52 7.76
C LEU A 61 -15.31 -18.80 8.86
N ALA A 62 -15.71 -17.79 9.62
CA ALA A 62 -16.71 -17.95 10.69
C ALA A 62 -18.13 -18.21 10.16
N ASN A 63 -18.40 -17.86 8.90
CA ASN A 63 -19.67 -18.16 8.23
C ASN A 63 -19.55 -19.39 7.32
N ASP A 64 -18.45 -20.14 7.39
CA ASP A 64 -18.34 -21.38 6.64
C ASP A 64 -19.22 -22.45 7.29
N GLU A 65 -20.09 -23.06 6.49
CA GLU A 65 -21.10 -24.03 6.95
C GLU A 65 -20.61 -25.49 6.78
N SER A 66 -19.38 -25.68 6.28
CA SER A 66 -18.74 -27.00 6.17
C SER A 66 -18.34 -27.53 7.54
N GLU A 67 -19.19 -28.35 8.16
CA GLU A 67 -18.95 -28.84 9.52
C GLU A 67 -17.91 -29.98 9.62
N ASP A 68 -17.63 -30.69 8.52
CA ASP A 68 -16.87 -31.95 8.57
C ASP A 68 -15.48 -31.90 7.92
N TYR A 69 -15.21 -30.96 7.01
CA TYR A 69 -13.93 -30.85 6.31
C TYR A 69 -13.74 -29.48 5.67
N ASP A 70 -12.47 -29.07 5.55
CA ASP A 70 -12.05 -27.91 4.77
C ASP A 70 -11.59 -28.36 3.37
N ALA A 71 -12.14 -27.75 2.32
CA ALA A 71 -11.81 -28.05 0.94
C ALA A 71 -11.47 -26.81 0.12
N SER A 72 -10.68 -27.02 -0.94
CA SER A 72 -10.23 -25.95 -1.84
C SER A 72 -11.34 -25.31 -2.69
N TYR A 73 -12.56 -25.85 -2.63
CA TYR A 73 -13.74 -25.29 -3.30
C TYR A 73 -14.67 -24.53 -2.34
N ASP A 74 -14.32 -24.46 -1.06
CA ASP A 74 -15.11 -23.72 -0.08
C ASP A 74 -15.05 -22.22 -0.32
N ASN A 75 -16.03 -21.51 0.24
CA ASN A 75 -16.20 -20.08 0.02
C ASN A 75 -14.98 -19.25 0.47
N TRP A 76 -14.19 -19.74 1.43
CA TRP A 76 -12.97 -19.07 1.87
C TRP A 76 -11.81 -19.24 0.88
N ALA A 77 -11.77 -20.31 0.11
CA ALA A 77 -10.63 -20.69 -0.73
C ALA A 77 -10.55 -19.87 -2.03
N SER A 78 -11.69 -19.61 -2.67
CA SER A 78 -11.76 -18.80 -3.90
C SER A 78 -13.12 -18.12 -4.05
N ASN A 79 -13.21 -16.86 -3.63
CA ASN A 79 -14.44 -16.07 -3.72
C ASN A 79 -14.16 -14.61 -4.07
N GLU A 80 -14.25 -14.28 -5.36
CA GLU A 80 -14.06 -12.90 -5.83
C GLU A 80 -15.03 -11.92 -5.15
N LYS A 81 -16.28 -12.31 -4.92
CA LYS A 81 -17.28 -11.42 -4.32
C LYS A 81 -16.90 -11.03 -2.88
N ALA A 82 -16.30 -11.94 -2.13
CA ALA A 82 -15.88 -11.71 -0.76
C ALA A 82 -14.51 -11.03 -0.65
N PHE A 83 -13.62 -11.22 -1.63
CA PHE A 83 -12.20 -10.88 -1.48
C PHE A 83 -11.61 -9.94 -2.53
N LYS A 84 -12.30 -9.68 -3.65
CA LYS A 84 -11.84 -8.75 -4.68
C LYS A 84 -12.42 -7.37 -4.47
N GLU A 85 -11.56 -6.35 -4.58
CA GLU A 85 -11.92 -4.92 -4.55
C GLU A 85 -12.90 -4.52 -3.44
N GLN A 86 -12.69 -5.06 -2.24
CA GLN A 86 -13.49 -4.75 -1.07
C GLN A 86 -13.19 -3.35 -0.55
N ARG A 87 -14.24 -2.66 -0.07
CA ARG A 87 -14.13 -1.27 0.38
C ARG A 87 -14.08 -1.19 1.91
N ALA A 88 -13.08 -0.51 2.44
CA ALA A 88 -12.99 -0.12 3.86
C ALA A 88 -12.79 1.39 3.96
N GLY A 89 -13.85 2.12 4.27
CA GLY A 89 -13.84 3.59 4.23
C GLY A 89 -13.48 4.11 2.84
N ASP A 90 -12.38 4.86 2.75
CA ASP A 90 -11.85 5.45 1.50
C ASP A 90 -10.79 4.56 0.82
N THR A 91 -10.59 3.34 1.32
CA THR A 91 -9.63 2.38 0.75
C THR A 91 -10.34 1.24 0.04
N VAL A 92 -9.66 0.71 -0.96
CA VAL A 92 -10.04 -0.54 -1.63
C VAL A 92 -8.90 -1.52 -1.42
N PHE A 93 -9.24 -2.75 -1.02
CA PHE A 93 -8.28 -3.83 -0.81
C PHE A 93 -8.75 -5.11 -1.48
N SER A 94 -7.83 -6.06 -1.64
CA SER A 94 -8.16 -7.41 -2.07
C SER A 94 -7.35 -8.41 -1.27
N VAL A 95 -7.95 -9.57 -0.98
CA VAL A 95 -7.24 -10.70 -0.38
C VAL A 95 -7.03 -11.73 -1.49
N ALA A 96 -5.78 -11.98 -1.84
CA ALA A 96 -5.44 -12.83 -2.97
C ALA A 96 -4.07 -13.49 -2.80
N TYR A 97 -3.87 -14.58 -3.52
CA TYR A 97 -2.60 -15.28 -3.64
C TYR A 97 -2.33 -15.67 -5.09
N THR A 98 -1.05 -15.86 -5.42
CA THR A 98 -0.64 -16.25 -6.77
C THR A 98 -0.31 -17.73 -6.80
N ILE A 99 -0.90 -18.44 -7.76
CA ILE A 99 -0.52 -19.81 -8.11
C ILE A 99 0.31 -19.75 -9.38
N LYS A 100 1.53 -20.31 -9.34
CA LYS A 100 2.39 -20.45 -10.52
C LYS A 100 2.66 -21.93 -10.77
N ALA A 101 2.05 -22.48 -11.81
CA ALA A 101 2.40 -23.79 -12.33
C ALA A 101 3.60 -23.67 -13.28
N GLU A 102 4.40 -24.73 -13.37
CA GLU A 102 5.56 -24.77 -14.26
C GLU A 102 5.10 -24.62 -15.73
N GLY A 103 5.70 -23.67 -16.46
CA GLY A 103 5.35 -23.38 -17.86
C GLY A 103 4.05 -22.59 -18.06
N SER A 104 3.40 -22.09 -17.01
CA SER A 104 2.15 -21.32 -17.09
C SER A 104 2.31 -19.88 -16.58
N GLU A 105 1.46 -18.99 -17.08
CA GLU A 105 1.31 -17.63 -16.52
C GLU A 105 0.80 -17.70 -15.07
N PRO A 106 1.24 -16.77 -14.20
CA PRO A 106 0.78 -16.73 -12.81
C PRO A 106 -0.73 -16.42 -12.75
N LEU A 107 -1.47 -17.29 -12.08
CA LEU A 107 -2.91 -17.11 -11.82
C LEU A 107 -3.10 -16.43 -10.47
N ILE A 108 -3.87 -15.34 -10.44
CA ILE A 108 -4.28 -14.67 -9.20
C ILE A 108 -5.60 -15.27 -8.74
N VAL A 109 -5.64 -15.78 -7.52
CA VAL A 109 -6.85 -16.31 -6.87
C VAL A 109 -7.22 -15.41 -5.70
N TYR A 110 -8.48 -15.00 -5.64
CA TYR A 110 -9.02 -14.14 -4.57
C TYR A 110 -9.63 -15.00 -3.46
N GLY A 111 -8.90 -15.16 -2.36
CA GLY A 111 -9.26 -16.08 -1.29
C GLY A 111 -8.09 -16.36 -0.36
N LEU A 112 -8.24 -17.37 0.49
CA LEU A 112 -7.24 -17.79 1.46
C LEU A 112 -6.53 -19.07 1.01
N VAL A 113 -5.34 -19.26 1.59
CA VAL A 113 -4.52 -20.44 1.39
C VAL A 113 -4.51 -21.23 2.69
N ASP A 114 -4.89 -22.49 2.62
CA ASP A 114 -4.61 -23.42 3.69
C ASP A 114 -3.10 -23.73 3.74
N GLU A 115 -2.53 -23.63 4.94
CA GLU A 115 -1.13 -23.96 5.21
C GLU A 115 -0.91 -25.46 5.49
N GLU A 116 -1.95 -26.21 5.88
CA GLU A 116 -1.88 -27.65 6.10
C GLU A 116 -1.69 -28.45 4.80
N ARG A 117 -1.99 -27.85 3.64
CA ARG A 117 -1.65 -28.41 2.32
C ARG A 117 -0.14 -28.58 2.08
N LYS A 118 0.73 -27.99 2.91
CA LYS A 118 2.19 -28.07 2.79
C LYS A 118 2.75 -29.08 3.79
N VAL A 119 3.91 -29.66 3.47
CA VAL A 119 4.63 -30.54 4.40
C VAL A 119 5.02 -29.75 5.64
N ASN A 120 4.56 -30.21 6.81
CA ASN A 120 4.88 -29.59 8.09
C ASN A 120 6.31 -29.93 8.52
N ILE A 121 7.22 -28.97 8.32
CA ILE A 121 8.64 -29.12 8.68
C ILE A 121 8.88 -29.30 10.18
N ASN A 122 7.95 -28.86 11.04
CA ASN A 122 8.08 -29.00 12.50
C ASN A 122 7.79 -30.43 12.98
N LYS A 123 7.26 -31.30 12.11
CA LYS A 123 7.02 -32.73 12.39
C LYS A 123 8.08 -33.65 11.76
N ALA A 124 9.07 -33.08 11.08
CA ALA A 124 10.21 -33.86 10.63
C ALA A 124 11.11 -34.13 11.85
N ASP A 125 11.09 -35.37 12.36
CA ASP A 125 12.11 -35.82 13.29
C ASP A 125 13.49 -35.74 12.59
N ILE A 126 14.47 -35.15 13.27
CA ILE A 126 15.87 -35.08 12.82
C ILE A 126 16.55 -36.41 13.12
#